data_AF-A0A7X4A6Y8-F1
#
_entry.id   AF-A0A7X4A6Y8-F1
#
_cell.length_a   1.000
_cell.length_b   1.000
_cell.length_c   1.000
_cell.angle_alpha   90.00
_cell.angle_beta   90.00
_cell.angle_gamma   90.00
#
_symmetry.space_group_name_H-M   'P 1'
#
loop_
_entity.id
_entity.type
_entity.pdbx_description
1 polymer ?
#
loop_
_entity_poly.entity_id
_entity_poly.type
_entity_poly.pdbx_seq_one_letter_code
_entity_poly.pdbx_strand_id
1 'polypeptide(L)' 'MAPSQAALKRPERRATYQDVLEAPAHMVAEVVEGALHTHPRPARPHARASSVLGGKIGDPFKFRE' A
#
# COMPACT_ATOMS: atom_id res chain seq x y z
N MET A 1 -9.38 21.30 -28.30
CA MET A 1 -8.40 20.21 -28.11
C MET A 1 -7.57 20.58 -26.90
N ALA A 2 -7.88 20.03 -25.72
CA ALA A 2 -7.18 20.38 -24.48
C ALA A 2 -5.74 19.84 -24.55
N PRO A 3 -4.71 20.61 -24.13
CA PRO A 3 -3.34 20.11 -24.15
C PRO A 3 -3.18 18.98 -23.13
N SER A 4 -2.76 17.82 -23.63
CA SER A 4 -2.36 16.66 -22.83
C SER A 4 -1.22 17.06 -21.90
N GLN A 5 -1.44 16.94 -20.59
CA GLN A 5 -0.44 17.12 -19.55
C GLN A 5 0.63 16.03 -19.69
N ALA A 6 1.65 16.26 -20.52
CA ALA A 6 2.90 15.53 -20.43
C ALA A 6 3.53 15.93 -19.08
N ALA A 7 3.31 15.07 -18.08
CA ALA A 7 3.81 15.26 -16.73
C ALA A 7 5.32 15.50 -16.78
N LEU A 8 5.74 16.71 -16.40
CA LEU A 8 7.13 17.07 -16.20
C LEU A 8 7.73 16.07 -15.22
N LYS A 9 8.62 15.20 -15.71
CA LYS A 9 9.40 14.30 -14.86
C LYS A 9 10.36 15.19 -14.05
N ARG A 10 9.91 15.62 -12.87
CA ARG A 10 10.77 16.24 -11.87
C ARG A 10 11.97 15.31 -11.65
N PRO A 11 13.16 15.86 -11.33
CA PRO A 11 14.25 15.01 -10.84
C PRO A 11 13.66 14.06 -9.79
N GLU A 12 13.96 12.76 -9.88
CA GLU A 12 13.43 11.70 -9.03
C GLU A 12 13.72 12.03 -7.56
N ARG A 13 12.89 12.88 -6.98
CA ARG A 13 12.94 13.24 -5.57
C ARG A 13 12.54 11.96 -4.86
N ARG A 14 13.40 11.50 -3.95
CA ARG A 14 13.07 10.36 -3.08
C ARG A 14 11.70 10.60 -2.44
N ALA A 15 10.83 9.61 -2.60
CA ALA A 15 9.53 9.59 -1.94
C ALA A 15 9.71 9.69 -0.43
N THR A 16 8.81 10.44 0.17
CA THR A 16 8.74 10.75 1.58
C THR A 16 7.42 10.23 2.14
N TYR A 17 7.29 10.21 3.46
CA TYR A 17 6.04 9.81 4.10
C TYR A 17 4.86 10.73 3.73
N GLN A 18 5.12 11.99 3.41
CA GLN A 18 4.08 12.92 2.95
C GLN A 18 3.42 12.43 1.66
N ASP A 19 4.19 11.83 0.74
CA ASP A 19 3.66 11.28 -0.50
C ASP A 19 2.71 10.09 -0.27
N VAL A 20 2.91 9.34 0.83
CA VAL A 20 2.00 8.27 1.28
C VAL A 20 0.69 8.86 1.81
N LEU A 21 0.75 9.94 2.59
CA LEU A 21 -0.43 10.60 3.14
C LEU A 21 -1.27 11.29 2.06
N GLU A 22 -0.63 11.79 1.01
CA GLU A 22 -1.27 12.44 -0.14
C GLU A 22 -1.79 11.44 -1.19
N ALA A 23 -1.50 10.15 -1.03
CA ALA A 23 -1.94 9.13 -1.96
C ALA A 23 -3.48 9.03 -2.01
N PRO A 24 -4.06 8.58 -3.14
CA PRO A 24 -5.50 8.42 -3.24
C PRO A 24 -6.05 7.48 -2.16
N ALA A 25 -7.10 7.89 -1.46
CA ALA A 25 -7.64 7.17 -0.29
C ALA A 25 -8.11 5.72 -0.55
N HIS A 26 -8.32 5.34 -1.82
CA HIS A 26 -8.71 3.98 -2.22
C HIS A 26 -7.53 3.07 -2.56
N MET A 27 -6.30 3.60 -2.51
CA MET A 27 -5.07 2.87 -2.72
C MET A 27 -4.32 2.66 -1.41
N VAL A 28 -3.54 1.61 -1.36
CA VAL A 28 -2.49 1.42 -0.36
C VAL A 28 -1.22 2.01 -0.95
N ALA A 29 -0.51 2.81 -0.15
CA ALA A 29 0.73 3.47 -0.55
C ALA A 29 1.87 3.14 0.42
N GLU A 30 3.06 2.93 -0.12
CA GLU A 30 4.27 2.60 0.63
C GLU A 30 5.52 3.23 -0.01
N VAL A 31 6.51 3.57 0.81
CA VAL A 31 7.83 4.01 0.31
C VAL A 31 8.81 2.85 0.42
N VAL A 32 9.32 2.39 -0.72
CA VAL A 32 10.31 1.30 -0.80
C VAL A 32 11.51 1.81 -1.58
N GLU A 33 12.70 1.71 -0.99
CA GLU A 33 13.96 2.19 -1.58
C GLU A 33 13.94 3.66 -2.06
N GLY A 34 13.08 4.49 -1.44
CA GLY A 34 12.92 5.90 -1.81
C GLY A 34 12.00 6.13 -3.02
N ALA A 35 11.26 5.11 -3.47
CA ALA A 35 10.19 5.23 -4.46
C ALA A 35 8.82 5.03 -3.80
N LEU A 36 7.81 5.77 -4.28
CA LEU A 36 6.42 5.57 -3.85
C LEU A 36 5.80 4.46 -4.69
N HIS A 37 5.38 3.39 -4.03
CA HIS A 37 4.60 2.32 -4.65
C HIS A 37 3.15 2.44 -4.19
N THR A 38 2.22 2.25 -5.14
CA THR A 38 0.80 2.19 -4.84
C THR A 38 0.21 0.93 -5.42
N HIS A 39 -0.75 0.35 -4.72
CA HIS A 39 -1.49 -0.81 -5.17
C HIS A 39 -2.95 -0.72 -4.73
N PRO A 40 -3.89 -1.32 -5.48
CA PRO A 40 -5.29 -1.37 -5.09
C PRO A 40 -5.44 -2.14 -3.78
N ARG A 41 -6.49 -1.84 -3.02
CA ARG A 41 -6.81 -2.58 -1.81
C ARG A 41 -6.96 -4.09 -2.11
N PRO A 42 -6.31 -4.99 -1.35
CA PRO A 42 -6.36 -6.42 -1.60
C PRO A 42 -7.79 -6.96 -1.67
N ALA A 43 -8.06 -7.79 -2.67
CA ALA A 43 -9.36 -8.42 -2.85
C ALA A 43 -9.66 -9.45 -1.75
N ARG A 44 -10.93 -9.86 -1.63
CA ARG A 44 -11.41 -10.82 -0.61
C ARG A 44 -10.56 -12.09 -0.46
N PRO A 45 -10.03 -12.71 -1.54
CA PRO A 45 -9.15 -13.88 -1.41
C PRO A 45 -7.87 -13.61 -0.58
N HIS A 46 -7.23 -12.45 -0.75
CA HIS A 46 -6.04 -12.07 0.01
C HIS A 46 -6.38 -11.85 1.50
N ALA A 47 -7.51 -11.19 1.78
CA ALA A 47 -7.99 -10.99 3.13
C ALA A 47 -8.23 -12.34 3.84
N ARG A 48 -8.88 -13.29 3.15
CA ARG A 48 -9.13 -14.64 3.70
C ARG A 48 -7.83 -15.38 4.00
N ALA A 49 -6.86 -15.36 3.09
CA ALA A 49 -5.56 -16.00 3.31
C ALA A 49 -4.85 -15.39 4.53
N SER A 50 -4.82 -14.06 4.63
CA SER A 50 -4.27 -13.34 5.78
C SER A 50 -4.96 -13.71 7.09
N SER A 51 -6.30 -13.75 7.14
CA SER A 51 -7.04 -14.11 8.35
C SER A 51 -6.78 -15.54 8.82
N VAL A 52 -6.69 -16.51 7.90
CA VAL A 52 -6.38 -17.90 8.26
C VAL A 52 -4.98 -18.02 8.85
N LEU A 53 -3.99 -17.34 8.26
CA LEU A 53 -2.64 -17.30 8.81
C LEU A 53 -2.61 -16.62 10.17
N GLY A 54 -3.31 -15.48 10.31
CA GLY A 54 -3.44 -14.76 11.58
C GLY A 54 -4.07 -15.62 12.68
N GLY A 55 -5.09 -16.42 12.36
CA GLY A 55 -5.70 -17.36 13.32
C GLY A 55 -4.73 -18.46 13.76
N LYS A 56 -3.99 -19.06 12.82
CA LYS A 56 -2.98 -20.09 13.13
C LYS A 56 -1.84 -19.55 14.00
N ILE A 57 -1.38 -18.33 13.72
CA ILE A 57 -0.32 -17.68 14.50
C ILE A 57 -0.85 -17.22 15.85
N GLY A 58 -2.06 -16.65 15.89
CA GLY A 58 -2.65 -16.12 17.12
C GLY A 58 -3.03 -17.19 18.14
N ASP A 59 -3.38 -18.40 17.70
CA ASP A 59 -3.77 -19.53 18.56
C ASP A 59 -2.80 -19.76 19.74
N PRO A 60 -1.48 -19.93 19.54
CA PRO A 60 -0.52 -20.10 20.63
C PRO A 60 -0.22 -18.85 21.48
N PHE A 61 -0.61 -17.64 21.06
CA PHE A 61 -0.20 -16.39 21.75
C PHE A 61 -1.37 -15.55 22.28
N LYS A 62 -2.61 -15.84 21.88
CA LYS A 62 -3.78 -15.01 22.22
C LYS A 62 -5.05 -15.80 22.56
N PHE A 63 -5.23 -17.01 22.01
CA PHE A 63 -6.53 -17.71 22.08
C PHE A 63 -6.52 -18.99 22.89
N ARG A 64 -5.36 -19.62 23.12
CA ARG A 64 -5.23 -20.71 24.09
C ARG A 64 -4.69 -20.18 25.42
N GLU A 65 -5.45 -20.42 26.48
CA GLU A 65 -4.97 -20.49 27.87
C GLU A 65 -4.39 -21.88 28.14
#